data_AF-K1SMU0-F1
#
_entry.id   AF-K1SMU0-F1
#
_cell.length_a   1.000
_cell.length_b   1.000
_cell.length_c   1.000
_cell.angle_alpha   90.00
_cell.angle_beta   90.00
_cell.angle_gamma   90.00
#
_symmetry.space_group_name_H-M   'P 1'
#
loop_
_entity.id
_entity.type
_entity.pdbx_description
1 polymer ?
#
loop_
_entity_poly.entity_id
_entity_poly.type
_entity_poly.pdbx_seq_one_letter_code
_entity_poly.pdbx_strand_id
1 'polypeptide(L)'
;QLDDVACELRENENGYFSDEECGLFRLFEERVIRLREESQLLREYCTQIQSLFQSEIDIRQNRIMQILTIVTTIFLPLTLLVGWYGMNFSGMPELHWKYGYPAIILVSVAVVVLSLWV
;
A
#
# COMPACT_ATOMS: atom_id res chain seq x y z
N GLN A 1 -7.06 -29.68 18.89
CA GLN A 1 -8.29 -30.26 19.47
C GLN A 1 -8.68 -31.57 18.80
N LEU A 2 -9.14 -31.62 17.54
CA LEU A 2 -9.49 -32.91 16.89
C LEU A 2 -8.31 -33.88 16.70
N ASP A 3 -7.12 -33.32 16.52
CA ASP A 3 -5.85 -34.04 16.37
C ASP A 3 -5.42 -34.67 17.71
N ASP A 4 -5.47 -33.87 18.78
CA ASP A 4 -5.19 -34.35 20.15
C ASP A 4 -6.15 -35.48 20.55
N VAL A 5 -7.44 -35.34 20.24
CA VAL A 5 -8.46 -36.38 20.49
C VAL A 5 -8.21 -37.65 19.67
N ALA A 6 -7.75 -37.53 18.42
CA ALA A 6 -7.40 -38.69 17.61
C ALA A 6 -6.15 -39.42 18.17
N CYS A 7 -5.20 -38.67 18.71
CA CYS A 7 -3.99 -39.20 19.33
C CYS A 7 -4.31 -39.95 20.64
N GLU A 8 -5.20 -39.39 21.47
CA GLU A 8 -5.66 -39.97 22.74
C GLU A 8 -6.48 -41.25 22.51
N LEU A 9 -7.32 -41.29 21.47
CA LEU A 9 -8.06 -42.49 21.07
C LEU A 9 -7.14 -43.61 20.55
N ARG A 10 -6.00 -43.26 19.95
CA ARG A 10 -5.00 -44.22 19.46
C ARG A 10 -4.19 -44.85 20.58
N GLU A 11 -3.90 -44.13 21.65
CA GLU A 11 -3.09 -44.63 22.77
C GLU A 11 -3.72 -45.86 23.44
N ASN A 12 -5.06 -46.05 23.30
CA ASN A 12 -5.81 -47.23 23.74
C ASN A 12 -5.41 -47.69 25.17
N GLU A 13 -5.21 -46.73 26.08
CA GLU A 13 -4.65 -46.96 27.43
C GLU A 13 -5.46 -47.98 28.25
N ASN A 14 -6.76 -48.12 27.95
CA ASN A 14 -7.67 -49.05 28.62
C ASN A 14 -7.89 -50.39 27.89
N GLY A 15 -7.30 -50.62 26.71
CA GLY A 15 -7.41 -51.88 25.95
C GLY A 15 -8.83 -52.21 25.45
N TYR A 16 -9.70 -51.22 25.27
CA TYR A 16 -11.10 -51.43 24.84
C TYR A 16 -11.23 -51.75 23.33
N PHE A 17 -10.26 -51.31 22.52
CA PHE A 17 -10.35 -51.40 21.05
C PHE A 17 -9.52 -52.54 20.48
N SER A 18 -10.06 -53.20 19.45
CA SER A 18 -9.38 -54.26 18.68
C SER A 18 -8.34 -53.66 17.70
N ASP A 19 -7.37 -54.46 17.24
CA ASP A 19 -6.32 -54.01 16.30
C ASP A 19 -6.88 -53.37 15.00
N GLU A 20 -8.04 -53.82 14.52
CA GLU A 20 -8.72 -53.22 13.36
C GLU A 20 -9.25 -51.80 13.65
N GLU A 21 -9.76 -51.56 14.85
CA GLU A 21 -10.32 -50.26 15.26
C GLU A 21 -9.20 -49.22 15.44
N CYS A 22 -8.07 -49.62 16.03
CA CYS A 22 -6.86 -48.81 16.09
C CYS A 22 -6.35 -48.42 14.69
N GLY A 23 -6.42 -49.34 13.72
CA GLY A 23 -6.10 -49.05 12.33
C GLY A 23 -7.00 -47.98 11.71
N LEU A 24 -8.29 -47.99 12.02
CA LEU A 24 -9.26 -46.99 11.54
C LEU A 24 -9.00 -45.60 12.14
N PHE A 25 -8.68 -45.53 13.43
CA PHE A 25 -8.33 -44.27 14.11
C PHE A 25 -7.06 -43.64 13.55
N ARG A 26 -6.04 -44.45 13.23
CA ARG A 26 -4.82 -43.97 12.58
C ARG A 26 -5.12 -43.34 11.21
N LEU A 27 -5.98 -43.98 10.42
CA LEU A 27 -6.35 -43.45 9.09
C LEU A 27 -7.18 -42.15 9.21
N PHE A 28 -7.95 -42.02 10.27
CA PHE A 28 -8.67 -40.79 10.62
C PHE A 28 -7.71 -39.68 11.06
N GLU A 29 -6.76 -39.96 11.96
CA GLU A 29 -5.71 -39.03 12.41
C GLU A 29 -4.94 -38.46 11.20
N GLU A 30 -4.45 -39.33 10.31
CA GLU A 30 -3.72 -38.93 9.10
C GLU A 30 -4.55 -38.03 8.17
N ARG A 31 -5.87 -38.26 8.08
CA ARG A 31 -6.78 -37.39 7.31
C ARG A 31 -7.00 -36.05 7.99
N VAL A 32 -7.18 -36.02 9.31
CA VAL A 32 -7.37 -34.78 10.09
C VAL A 32 -6.12 -33.90 9.99
N ILE A 33 -4.93 -34.49 10.12
CA ILE A 33 -3.65 -33.78 9.98
C ILE A 33 -3.52 -33.19 8.57
N ARG A 34 -3.73 -34.00 7.53
CA ARG A 34 -3.65 -33.53 6.14
C ARG A 34 -4.62 -32.38 5.85
N LEU A 35 -5.86 -32.49 6.30
CA LEU A 35 -6.86 -31.43 6.10
C LEU A 35 -6.49 -30.14 6.85
N ARG A 36 -5.89 -30.27 8.04
CA ARG A 36 -5.37 -29.11 8.79
C ARG A 36 -4.22 -28.44 8.06
N GLU A 37 -3.27 -29.21 7.55
CA GLU A 37 -2.15 -28.69 6.75
C GLU A 37 -2.65 -27.95 5.51
N GLU A 38 -3.59 -28.55 4.75
CA GLU A 38 -4.20 -27.89 3.60
C GLU A 38 -4.93 -26.60 3.98
N SER A 39 -5.67 -26.59 5.10
CA SER A 39 -6.34 -25.40 5.60
C SER A 39 -5.35 -24.31 6.01
N GLN A 40 -4.23 -24.68 6.63
CA GLN A 40 -3.17 -23.76 6.99
C GLN A 40 -2.50 -23.15 5.75
N LEU A 41 -2.21 -23.97 4.74
CA LEU A 41 -1.68 -23.50 3.45
C LEU A 41 -2.64 -22.52 2.78
N LEU A 42 -3.94 -22.84 2.73
CA LEU A 42 -4.96 -21.91 2.20
C LEU A 42 -4.97 -20.58 2.96
N ARG A 43 -4.85 -20.62 4.28
CA ARG A 43 -4.82 -19.41 5.12
C ARG A 43 -3.56 -18.58 4.84
N GLU A 44 -2.40 -19.22 4.66
CA GLU A 44 -1.17 -18.56 4.27
C GLU A 44 -1.30 -17.91 2.88
N TYR A 45 -1.87 -18.61 1.90
CA TYR A 45 -2.15 -18.04 0.58
C TYR A 45 -3.12 -16.86 0.64
N CYS A 46 -4.21 -16.95 1.41
CA CYS A 46 -5.12 -15.83 1.62
C CYS A 46 -4.39 -14.61 2.21
N THR A 47 -3.49 -14.84 3.16
CA THR A 47 -2.69 -13.77 3.79
C THR A 47 -1.71 -13.15 2.79
N GLN A 48 -1.08 -13.95 1.95
CA GLN A 48 -0.22 -13.46 0.86
C GLN A 48 -1.01 -12.65 -0.18
N ILE A 49 -2.20 -13.10 -0.57
CA ILE A 49 -3.05 -12.36 -1.49
C ILE A 49 -3.49 -11.03 -0.87
N GLN A 50 -3.86 -11.03 0.41
CA GLN A 50 -4.21 -9.82 1.13
C GLN A 50 -3.05 -8.81 1.15
N SER A 51 -1.81 -9.27 1.40
CA SER A 51 -0.64 -8.40 1.40
C SER A 51 -0.32 -7.85 0.00
N LEU A 52 -0.52 -8.65 -1.05
CA LEU A 52 -0.40 -8.19 -2.44
C LEU A 52 -1.43 -7.11 -2.78
N PHE A 53 -2.70 -7.31 -2.40
CA PHE A 53 -3.73 -6.29 -2.58
C PHE A 53 -3.39 -5.00 -1.83
N GLN A 54 -2.90 -5.09 -0.59
CA GLN A 54 -2.46 -3.91 0.15
C GLN A 54 -1.31 -3.19 -0.56
N SER A 55 -0.31 -3.93 -1.05
CA SER A 55 0.79 -3.38 -1.84
C SER A 55 0.29 -2.66 -3.10
N GLU A 56 -0.69 -3.23 -3.80
CA GLU A 56 -1.30 -2.58 -4.97
C GLU A 56 -2.05 -1.29 -4.61
N ILE A 57 -2.76 -1.27 -3.47
CA ILE A 57 -3.40 -0.07 -2.93
C ILE A 57 -2.34 0.99 -2.63
N ASP A 58 -1.24 0.62 -1.99
CA ASP A 58 -0.15 1.54 -1.63
C ASP A 58 0.52 2.11 -2.89
N ILE A 59 0.73 1.29 -3.93
CA ILE A 59 1.23 1.75 -5.24
C ILE A 59 0.27 2.74 -5.87
N ARG A 60 -1.04 2.46 -5.86
CA ARG A 60 -2.06 3.37 -6.39
C ARG A 60 -2.10 4.68 -5.61
N GLN A 61 -2.02 4.60 -4.29
CA GLN A 61 -1.97 5.78 -3.41
C GLN A 61 -0.72 6.61 -3.67
N ASN A 62 0.44 5.99 -3.80
CA ASN A 62 1.68 6.67 -4.18
C ASN A 62 1.57 7.36 -5.53
N ARG A 63 0.93 6.72 -6.52
CA ARG A 63 0.67 7.35 -7.82
C ARG A 63 -0.26 8.55 -7.71
N ILE A 64 -1.33 8.46 -6.91
CA ILE A 64 -2.25 9.58 -6.67
C ILE A 64 -1.50 10.74 -5.98
N MET A 65 -0.74 10.44 -4.94
CA MET A 65 0.10 11.42 -4.23
C MET A 65 1.09 12.08 -5.19
N GLN A 66 1.76 11.31 -6.05
CA GLN A 66 2.68 11.84 -7.05
C GLN A 66 1.98 12.82 -8.00
N ILE A 67 0.79 12.48 -8.50
CA ILE A 67 0.02 13.37 -9.38
C ILE A 67 -0.35 14.67 -8.64
N LEU A 68 -0.85 14.57 -7.41
CA LEU A 68 -1.20 15.75 -6.60
C LEU A 68 0.04 16.63 -6.33
N THR A 69 1.19 16.02 -6.05
CA THR A 69 2.45 16.73 -5.86
C THR A 69 2.88 17.45 -7.13
N ILE A 70 2.86 16.79 -8.30
CA ILE A 70 3.20 17.42 -9.59
C ILE A 70 2.30 18.63 -9.85
N VAL A 71 0.99 18.48 -9.66
CA VAL A 71 0.03 19.58 -9.79
C VAL A 71 0.40 20.71 -8.81
N THR A 72 0.58 20.41 -7.53
CA THR A 72 0.92 21.41 -6.50
C THR A 72 2.22 22.13 -6.82
N THR A 73 3.26 21.43 -7.25
CA THR A 73 4.57 21.98 -7.61
C THR A 73 4.48 22.97 -8.77
N ILE A 74 3.54 22.79 -9.71
CA ILE A 74 3.28 23.76 -10.78
C ILE A 74 2.48 24.96 -10.27
N PHE A 75 1.40 24.72 -9.50
CA PHE A 75 0.47 25.77 -9.07
C PHE A 75 1.01 26.66 -7.95
N LEU A 76 1.87 26.14 -7.07
CA LEU A 76 2.39 26.88 -5.92
C LEU A 76 3.24 28.11 -6.31
N PRO A 77 4.27 28.02 -7.20
CA PRO A 77 5.01 29.19 -7.65
C PRO A 77 4.14 30.15 -8.47
N LEU A 78 3.24 29.63 -9.32
CA LEU A 78 2.30 30.45 -10.09
C LEU A 78 1.37 31.25 -9.17
N THR A 79 0.84 30.63 -8.11
CA THR A 79 -0.03 31.30 -7.14
C THR A 79 0.75 32.32 -6.33
N LEU A 80 2.00 32.04 -5.97
CA LEU A 80 2.87 33.00 -5.28
C LEU A 80 3.14 34.23 -6.14
N LEU A 81 3.37 34.06 -7.44
CA LEU A 81 3.55 35.15 -8.38
C LEU A 81 2.28 35.99 -8.55
N VAL A 82 1.13 35.35 -8.72
CA VAL A 82 -0.17 36.02 -8.78
C VAL A 82 -0.47 36.77 -7.48
N GLY A 83 -0.17 36.15 -6.33
CA GLY A 83 -0.32 36.77 -5.01
C GLY A 83 0.57 38.00 -4.85
N TRP A 84 1.86 37.89 -5.19
CA TRP A 84 2.82 39.00 -5.14
C TRP A 84 2.38 40.18 -6.00
N TYR A 85 1.90 39.91 -7.23
CA TYR A 85 1.41 40.93 -8.16
C TYR A 85 0.00 41.45 -7.84
N GLY A 86 -0.80 40.68 -7.11
CA GLY A 86 -2.12 41.11 -6.60
C GLY A 86 -2.04 42.03 -5.38
N MET A 87 -0.88 42.15 -4.74
CA MET A 87 -0.66 43.12 -3.68
C MET A 87 -0.56 44.53 -4.28
N ASN A 88 -1.48 45.43 -3.90
CA ASN A 88 -1.52 46.84 -4.34
C ASN A 88 -0.33 47.66 -3.79
N PHE A 89 0.91 47.34 -4.18
CA PHE A 89 2.06 48.19 -3.92
C PHE A 89 2.11 49.30 -4.97
N SER A 90 1.60 50.48 -4.60
CA SER A 90 1.61 51.74 -5.36
C SER A 90 3.02 52.30 -5.69
N GLY A 91 4.08 51.49 -5.58
CA GLY A 91 5.48 51.91 -5.71
C GLY A 91 6.43 50.78 -6.09
N MET A 92 6.02 49.84 -6.96
CA MET A 92 6.95 48.88 -7.54
C MET A 92 7.74 49.51 -8.71
N PRO A 93 9.08 49.70 -8.61
CA PRO A 93 9.90 50.25 -9.70
C PRO A 93 9.92 49.35 -10.96
N GLU A 94 9.51 48.09 -10.83
CA GLU A 94 9.40 47.10 -11.92
C GLU A 94 8.31 47.43 -12.95
N LEU A 95 7.26 48.20 -12.56
CA LEU A 95 6.18 48.62 -13.46
C LEU A 95 6.60 49.78 -14.38
N HIS A 96 7.62 50.55 -14.00
CA HIS A 96 8.18 51.64 -14.81
C HIS A 96 9.17 51.15 -15.86
N TRP A 97 9.64 49.90 -15.75
CA TRP A 97 10.57 49.32 -16.71
C TRP A 97 9.80 48.61 -17.82
N LYS A 98 10.01 49.03 -19.07
CA LYS A 98 9.36 48.45 -20.27
C LYS A 98 9.54 46.92 -20.43
N TYR A 99 10.49 46.34 -19.69
CA TYR A 99 10.81 44.90 -19.69
C TYR A 99 10.52 44.18 -18.36
N GLY A 100 9.92 44.82 -17.36
CA GLY A 100 9.58 44.17 -16.09
C GLY A 100 8.61 43.00 -16.28
N TYR A 101 7.49 43.25 -16.97
CA TYR A 101 6.48 42.23 -17.27
C TYR A 101 7.04 40.98 -17.99
N PRO A 102 7.83 41.10 -19.10
CA PRO A 102 8.43 39.93 -19.74
C PRO A 102 9.52 39.25 -18.89
N ALA A 103 10.27 39.98 -18.05
CA ALA A 103 11.27 39.37 -17.16
C ALA A 103 10.63 38.47 -16.09
N ILE A 104 9.51 38.89 -15.49
CA ILE A 104 8.78 38.07 -14.52
C ILE A 104 8.18 36.83 -15.17
N ILE A 105 7.62 36.95 -16.38
CA ILE A 105 7.14 35.79 -17.14
C ILE A 105 8.29 34.80 -17.35
N LEU A 106 9.48 35.28 -17.72
CA LEU A 106 10.66 34.45 -17.94
C LEU A 106 11.12 33.75 -16.64
N VAL A 107 11.13 34.46 -15.52
CA VAL A 107 11.43 33.88 -14.19
C VAL A 107 10.37 32.85 -13.77
N SER A 108 9.09 33.13 -14.04
CA SER A 108 7.98 32.24 -13.72
C SER A 108 8.08 30.93 -14.49
N VAL A 109 8.35 31.03 -15.80
CA VAL A 109 8.60 29.89 -16.67
C VAL A 109 9.86 29.15 -16.24
N ALA A 110 10.95 29.84 -15.89
CA ALA A 110 12.18 29.22 -15.41
C ALA A 110 11.98 28.43 -14.10
N VAL A 111 11.21 28.97 -13.15
CA VAL A 111 10.87 28.29 -11.89
C VAL A 111 10.00 27.05 -12.14
N VAL A 112 9.02 27.14 -13.05
CA VAL A 112 8.21 25.98 -13.43
C VAL A 112 9.05 24.90 -14.12
N VAL A 113 9.94 25.29 -15.04
CA VAL A 113 10.85 24.35 -15.73
C VAL A 113 11.83 23.71 -14.76
N LEU A 114 12.41 24.48 -13.84
CA LEU A 114 13.28 23.95 -12.78
C LEU A 114 12.52 22.94 -11.90
N SER A 115 11.28 23.26 -11.53
CA SER A 115 10.47 22.41 -10.66
C SER A 115 9.91 21.16 -11.35
N LEU A 116 9.90 21.12 -12.69
CA LEU A 116 9.62 19.92 -13.49
C LEU A 116 10.87 19.08 -13.77
N TRP A 117 12.05 19.70 -13.72
CA TRP A 117 13.33 19.04 -13.98
C TRP A 117 13.92 18.39 -12.72
N VAL A 118 13.64 18.96 -11.54
CA VAL A 118 13.92 18.39 -10.21
C VAL A 118 12.91 17.31 -9.87
#